data_AF-A0A7X8WEH8-F1
#
_entry.id   AF-A0A7X8WEH8-F1
#
_cell.length_a   1.000
_cell.length_b   1.000
_cell.length_c   1.000
_cell.angle_alpha   90.00
_cell.angle_beta   90.00
_cell.angle_gamma   90.00
#
_symmetry.space_group_name_H-M   'P 1'
#
loop_
_entity.id
_entity.type
_entity.pdbx_description
1 polymer ?
#
loop_
_entity_poly.entity_id
_entity_poly.type
_entity_poly.pdbx_seq_one_letter_code
_entity_poly.pdbx_strand_id
1 'polypeptide(L)' 'SNAEITEIGVRWCIAQSKELHEAGVPAIHYYTLGKARNVAEIVRAVY' A
#
# COMPACT_ATOMS: atom_id res chain seq x y z
N SER A 1 7.28 12.50 13.39
CA SER A 1 5.96 13.17 13.28
C SER A 1 4.94 12.19 12.70
N ASN A 2 3.63 12.49 12.78
CA ASN A 2 2.62 11.63 12.14
C ASN A 2 2.79 11.53 10.62
N ALA A 3 3.38 12.55 9.99
CA ALA A 3 3.66 12.55 8.55
C ALA A 3 4.75 11.54 8.19
N GLU A 4 5.87 11.52 8.92
CA GLU A 4 6.98 10.58 8.67
C GLU A 4 6.54 9.12 8.89
N ILE A 5 5.72 8.86 9.91
CA ILE A 5 5.16 7.52 10.16
C ILE A 5 4.27 7.08 8.99
N THR A 6 3.46 8.00 8.46
CA THR A 6 2.59 7.73 7.31
C THR A 6 3.42 7.39 6.07
N GLU A 7 4.49 8.14 5.80
CA GLU A 7 5.39 7.90 4.67
C GLU A 7 6.08 6.53 4.76
N ILE A 8 6.60 6.18 5.95
CA ILE A 8 7.20 4.85 6.19
C ILE A 8 6.18 3.74 5.93
N GLY A 9 4.95 3.90 6.44
CA GLY A 9 3.87 2.94 6.23
C GLY A 9 3.49 2.76 4.76
N VAL A 10 3.43 3.84 3.99
CA VAL A 10 3.20 3.79 2.53
C VAL A 10 4.31 3.03 1.83
N ARG A 11 5.59 3.35 2.12
CA ARG A 11 6.74 2.65 1.50
C ARG A 11 6.71 1.15 1.78
N TRP A 12 6.40 0.76 3.02
CA TRP A 12 6.31 -0.64 3.41
C TRP A 12 5.15 -1.37 2.72
N CYS A 13 3.98 -0.75 2.65
CA CYS A 13 2.82 -1.36 2.01
C CYS A 13 3.02 -1.51 0.50
N ILE A 14 3.74 -0.58 -0.16
CA ILE A 14 4.14 -0.73 -1.57
C ILE A 14 5.04 -1.95 -1.75
N ALA A 15 6.09 -2.10 -0.93
CA ALA A 15 7.00 -3.24 -1.02
C ALA A 15 6.25 -4.57 -0.86
N GLN A 16 5.43 -4.70 0.18
CA GLN A 16 4.62 -5.89 0.41
C GLN A 16 3.62 -6.15 -0.73
N SER A 17 2.97 -5.11 -1.25
CA SER A 17 2.01 -5.27 -2.35
C SER A 17 2.68 -5.76 -3.63
N LYS A 18 3.92 -5.31 -3.90
CA LYS A 18 4.72 -5.80 -5.03
C LYS A 18 5.09 -7.27 -4.86
N GLU A 19 5.57 -7.67 -3.68
CA GLU A 19 5.89 -9.08 -3.39
C GLU A 19 4.66 -9.98 -3.58
N LEU A 20 3.49 -9.57 -3.09
CA LEU A 20 2.24 -10.32 -3.28
C LEU A 20 1.81 -10.37 -4.76
N HIS A 21 1.94 -9.25 -5.47
CA HIS A 21 1.63 -9.19 -6.90
C HIS A 21 2.54 -10.12 -7.71
N GLU A 22 3.85 -10.08 -7.47
CA GLU A 22 4.84 -10.96 -8.11
C GLU A 22 4.62 -12.44 -7.76
N ALA A 23 4.15 -12.73 -6.54
CA ALA A 23 3.75 -14.07 -6.14
C ALA A 23 2.45 -14.57 -6.80
N GLY A 24 1.76 -13.74 -7.58
CA GLY A 24 0.58 -14.14 -8.35
C GLY A 24 -0.67 -14.34 -7.52
N VAL A 25 -0.80 -13.65 -6.37
CA VAL A 25 -2.05 -13.72 -5.59
C VAL A 25 -3.23 -13.19 -6.42
N PRO A 26 -4.44 -13.77 -6.28
CA PRO A 26 -5.57 -13.39 -7.12
C PRO A 26 -6.07 -11.96 -6.88
N ALA A 27 -5.86 -11.41 -5.68
CA ALA A 27 -6.25 -10.05 -5.32
C ALA A 27 -5.53 -9.57 -4.04
N ILE A 28 -5.46 -8.25 -3.87
CA ILE A 28 -5.00 -7.59 -2.64
C ILE A 28 -6.14 -6.71 -2.11
N HIS A 29 -6.55 -6.93 -0.86
CA HIS A 29 -7.60 -6.14 -0.20
C HIS A 29 -6.97 -5.18 0.84
N TYR A 30 -7.28 -3.89 0.74
CA TYR A 30 -6.74 -2.86 1.64
C TYR A 30 -7.81 -2.35 2.62
N TYR A 31 -7.50 -2.39 3.91
CA TYR A 31 -8.31 -1.71 4.94
C TYR A 31 -7.96 -0.23 4.99
N THR A 32 -8.78 0.61 4.33
CA THR A 32 -8.53 2.05 4.22
C THR A 32 -8.71 2.82 5.54
N LEU A 33 -9.50 2.28 6.48
CA LEU A 33 -9.89 2.93 7.74
C LEU A 33 -10.35 4.39 7.54
N GLY A 34 -11.08 4.66 6.45
CA GLY A 34 -11.56 6.00 6.08
C GLY A 34 -10.50 6.93 5.47
N LYS A 35 -9.27 6.46 5.21
CA LYS A 35 -8.13 7.24 4.68
C LYS A 35 -7.71 6.74 3.29
N ALA A 36 -8.51 7.01 2.28
CA ALA A 36 -8.31 6.47 0.93
C ALA A 36 -7.05 6.98 0.19
N ARG A 37 -6.53 8.18 0.54
CA ARG A 37 -5.40 8.80 -0.17
C ARG A 37 -4.16 7.91 -0.21
N ASN A 38 -3.77 7.36 0.94
CA ASN A 38 -2.56 6.53 1.04
C ASN A 38 -2.71 5.23 0.25
N VAL A 39 -3.90 4.62 0.29
CA VAL A 39 -4.18 3.39 -0.47
C VAL A 39 -4.15 3.67 -1.97
N ALA A 40 -4.69 4.81 -2.43
CA ALA A 40 -4.61 5.19 -3.84
C ALA A 40 -3.16 5.38 -4.31
N GLU A 41 -2.29 5.92 -3.46
CA GLU A 41 -0.85 6.05 -3.74
C GLU A 41 -0.17 4.68 -3.84
N ILE A 42 -0.47 3.77 -2.90
CA ILE A 42 0.07 2.40 -2.90
C ILE A 42 -0.35 1.67 -4.18
N VAL A 43 -1.63 1.70 -4.53
CA VAL A 43 -2.15 0.99 -5.72
C VAL A 43 -1.50 1.50 -7.01
N ARG A 44 -1.34 2.82 -7.18
CA ARG A 44 -0.65 3.42 -8.35
C ARG A 44 0.82 3.05 -8.48
N ALA A 45 1.47 2.66 -7.38
CA ALA A 45 2.87 2.25 -7.40
C ALA A 45 3.06 0.76 -7.71
N VAL A 46 1.97 -0.02 -7.69
CA VAL A 46 1.94 -1.48 -7.85
C VAL A 46 1.34 -1.88 -9.20
N TYR A 47 0.31 -1.17 -9.66
CA TYR A 47 -0.45 -1.41 -10.91
C TYR A 47 -0.41 -0.19 -11.82
#